data_AF-A0A958IUH3-F1
#
_entry.id   AF-A0A958IUH3-F1
#
_cell.length_a   1.000
_cell.length_b   1.000
_cell.length_c   1.000
_cell.angle_alpha   90.00
_cell.angle_beta   90.00
_cell.angle_gamma   90.00
#
_symmetry.space_group_name_H-M   'P 1'
#
loop_
_entity.id
_entity.type
_entity.pdbx_description
1 polymer ?
#
loop_
_entity_poly.entity_id
_entity_poly.type
_entity_poly.pdbx_seq_one_letter_code
_entity_poly.pdbx_strand_id
1 'polypeptide(L)'
;GDYGLPPSQSAFTIHAMIASHYFKGGYYPVGGSKTIADSVVPLVEQHGGQLLVNHEVQEVLIQNGRAVGVKVREIKGEEYIEKEYFADAVVSNAGAYLTYTRLLPADYPLSFRREVETYTPGVSTVTAYL
;
A
#
# COMPACT_ATOMS: atom_id res chain seq x y z
N GLY A 1 -12.87 0.73 16.27
CA GLY A 1 -12.60 1.00 14.86
C GLY A 1 -11.17 1.45 14.70
N ASP A 2 -10.88 2.66 15.12
CA ASP A 2 -9.63 3.38 14.79
C ASP A 2 -8.35 2.81 15.42
N TYR A 3 -8.50 1.97 16.45
CA TYR A 3 -7.39 1.39 17.21
C TYR A 3 -6.82 0.11 16.57
N GLY A 4 -7.59 -0.56 15.70
CA GLY A 4 -7.23 -1.88 15.18
C GLY A 4 -7.11 -3.00 16.23
N LEU A 5 -7.45 -2.72 17.49
CA LEU A 5 -7.37 -3.62 18.65
C LEU A 5 -8.47 -3.28 19.68
N PRO A 6 -8.84 -4.20 20.59
CA PRO A 6 -9.72 -3.86 21.71
C PRO A 6 -9.05 -2.86 22.67
N PRO A 7 -9.81 -2.05 23.43
CA PRO A 7 -9.25 -1.05 24.34
C PRO A 7 -8.24 -1.63 25.35
N SER A 8 -8.48 -2.83 25.86
CA SER A 8 -7.58 -3.50 26.82
C SER A 8 -6.22 -3.93 26.25
N GLN A 9 -6.07 -3.94 24.93
CA GLN A 9 -4.82 -4.29 24.23
C GLN A 9 -4.21 -3.10 23.47
N SER A 10 -4.88 -1.94 23.49
CA SER A 10 -4.43 -0.77 22.76
C SER A 10 -3.40 0.02 23.57
N ALA A 11 -2.31 0.42 22.94
CA ALA A 11 -1.33 1.30 23.59
C ALA A 11 -1.95 2.69 23.86
N PHE A 12 -1.67 3.27 25.02
CA PHE A 12 -2.16 4.61 25.38
C PHE A 12 -1.70 5.69 24.38
N THR A 13 -0.52 5.53 23.77
CA THR A 13 -0.02 6.43 22.73
C THR A 13 -0.92 6.46 21.50
N ILE A 14 -1.41 5.32 21.04
CA ILE A 14 -2.37 5.23 19.93
C ILE A 14 -3.68 5.94 20.31
N HIS A 15 -4.16 5.72 21.54
CA HIS A 15 -5.33 6.44 22.06
C HIS A 15 -5.15 7.96 22.06
N ALA A 16 -4.03 8.45 22.60
CA ALA A 16 -3.73 9.86 22.66
C ALA A 16 -3.62 10.48 21.25
N MET A 17 -3.03 9.77 20.28
CA MET A 17 -2.94 10.22 18.89
C MET A 17 -4.32 10.35 18.25
N ILE A 18 -5.20 9.35 18.41
CA ILE A 18 -6.55 9.37 17.87
C ILE A 18 -7.36 10.50 18.52
N ALA A 19 -7.37 10.59 19.85
CA ALA A 19 -8.08 11.67 20.56
C ALA A 19 -7.57 13.06 20.15
N SER A 20 -6.25 13.22 20.03
CA SER A 20 -5.64 14.47 19.60
C SER A 20 -6.01 14.86 18.17
N HIS A 21 -6.19 13.89 17.26
CA HIS A 21 -6.62 14.13 15.89
C HIS A 21 -8.02 14.77 15.86
N TYR A 22 -8.93 14.29 16.70
CA TYR A 22 -10.30 14.80 16.79
C TYR A 22 -10.45 16.15 17.47
N PHE A 23 -9.49 16.59 18.29
CA PHE A 23 -9.55 17.91 18.93
C PHE A 23 -9.55 19.08 17.94
N LYS A 24 -9.07 18.86 16.71
CA LYS A 24 -9.15 19.85 15.63
C LYS A 24 -10.42 19.72 14.78
N GLY A 25 -11.33 18.81 15.12
CA GLY A 25 -12.57 18.53 14.41
C GLY A 25 -12.53 17.21 13.63
N GLY A 26 -13.72 16.63 13.43
CA GLY A 26 -13.94 15.53 12.49
C GLY A 26 -14.57 16.08 11.21
N TYR A 27 -14.00 15.74 10.06
CA TYR A 27 -14.42 16.26 8.75
C TYR A 27 -14.91 15.14 7.85
N TYR A 28 -15.91 15.44 7.03
CA TYR A 28 -16.40 14.53 6.01
C TYR A 28 -16.29 15.22 4.64
N PRO A 29 -15.49 14.66 3.70
CA PRO A 29 -15.36 15.25 2.38
C PRO A 29 -16.68 15.20 1.61
N VAL A 30 -17.04 16.31 0.99
CA VAL A 30 -18.19 16.37 0.06
C VAL A 30 -17.91 15.41 -1.09
N GLY A 31 -18.82 14.46 -1.35
CA GLY A 31 -18.63 13.38 -2.33
C GLY A 31 -18.02 12.09 -1.76
N GLY A 32 -17.68 12.05 -0.46
CA GLY A 32 -17.16 10.86 0.20
C GLY A 32 -15.63 10.74 0.10
N SER A 33 -15.08 9.70 0.72
CA SER A 33 -13.62 9.53 0.89
C SER A 33 -12.86 9.37 -0.44
N LYS A 34 -13.50 8.83 -1.48
CA LYS A 34 -12.92 8.70 -2.82
C LYS A 34 -12.43 10.03 -3.38
N THR A 35 -13.11 11.13 -3.07
CA THR A 35 -12.73 12.48 -3.51
C THR A 35 -11.32 12.88 -3.08
N ILE A 36 -10.80 12.33 -1.98
CA ILE A 36 -9.42 12.57 -1.54
C ILE A 36 -8.45 12.05 -2.61
N ALA A 37 -8.60 10.79 -3.04
CA ALA A 37 -7.73 10.21 -4.07
C ALA A 37 -7.93 10.93 -5.42
N ASP A 38 -9.18 11.16 -5.82
CA ASP A 38 -9.52 11.82 -7.09
C ASP A 38 -8.95 13.24 -7.17
N SER A 39 -8.82 13.95 -6.04
CA SER A 39 -8.22 15.30 -6.00
C SER A 39 -6.71 15.32 -6.23
N VAL A 40 -6.02 14.20 -5.99
CA VAL A 40 -4.54 14.10 -6.12
C VAL A 40 -4.14 13.71 -7.54
N VAL A 41 -4.95 12.91 -8.24
CA VAL A 41 -4.61 12.40 -9.59
C VAL A 41 -4.25 13.52 -10.57
N PRO A 42 -5.05 14.60 -10.73
CA PRO A 42 -4.71 15.67 -11.67
C PRO A 42 -3.39 16.37 -11.32
N LEU A 43 -3.06 16.48 -10.03
CA LEU A 43 -1.80 17.09 -9.59
C LEU A 43 -0.61 16.25 -10.03
N VAL A 44 -0.69 14.93 -9.90
CA VAL A 44 0.36 14.00 -10.36
C VAL A 44 0.55 14.11 -11.88
N GLU A 45 -0.55 14.10 -12.64
CA GLU A 45 -0.51 14.20 -14.10
C GLU A 45 0.04 15.55 -14.59
N GLN A 46 -0.34 16.66 -13.94
CA GLN A 46 0.18 18.00 -14.23
C GLN A 46 1.70 18.12 -14.04
N HIS A 47 2.28 17.29 -13.16
CA HIS A 47 3.72 17.23 -12.93
C HIS A 47 4.42 16.11 -13.74
N GLY A 48 3.76 15.59 -14.77
CA GLY A 48 4.31 14.59 -15.69
C GLY A 48 4.27 13.15 -15.17
N GLY A 49 3.63 12.91 -14.02
CA GLY A 49 3.38 11.57 -13.51
C GLY A 49 2.26 10.86 -14.26
N GLN A 50 2.13 9.56 -14.02
CA GLN A 50 1.09 8.72 -14.61
C GLN A 50 0.43 7.84 -13.56
N LEU A 51 -0.89 7.66 -13.67
CA LEU A 51 -1.64 6.70 -12.87
C LEU A 51 -2.07 5.52 -13.76
N LEU A 52 -1.42 4.37 -13.57
CA LEU A 52 -1.69 3.17 -14.36
C LEU A 52 -2.53 2.18 -13.54
N VAL A 53 -3.83 2.11 -13.85
CA VAL A 53 -4.74 1.09 -13.31
C VAL A 53 -4.62 -0.21 -14.10
N ASN A 54 -5.06 -1.34 -13.54
CA ASN A 54 -4.92 -2.67 -14.17
C ASN A 54 -3.47 -3.09 -14.43
N HIS A 55 -2.53 -2.57 -13.63
CA HIS A 55 -1.09 -2.86 -13.72
C HIS A 55 -0.66 -3.57 -12.42
N GLU A 56 -0.82 -4.89 -12.35
CA GLU A 56 -0.45 -5.66 -11.16
C GLU A 56 1.07 -5.92 -11.16
N VAL A 57 1.78 -5.30 -10.24
CA VAL A 57 3.20 -5.58 -10.00
C VAL A 57 3.36 -7.04 -9.55
N GLN A 58 4.16 -7.79 -10.30
CA GLN A 58 4.49 -9.18 -9.98
C GLN A 58 5.80 -9.31 -9.22
N GLU A 59 6.79 -8.47 -9.57
CA GLU A 59 8.14 -8.56 -9.00
C GLU A 59 8.83 -7.18 -9.01
N VAL A 60 9.66 -6.92 -8.01
CA VAL A 60 10.60 -5.80 -7.99
C VAL A 60 11.92 -6.26 -8.58
N LEU A 61 12.37 -5.59 -9.64
CA LEU A 61 13.62 -5.90 -10.32
C LEU A 61 14.81 -5.39 -9.50
N ILE A 62 15.72 -6.28 -9.12
CA ILE A 62 16.92 -5.95 -8.34
C ILE A 62 18.18 -6.19 -9.17
N GLN A 63 19.07 -5.21 -9.20
CA GLN A 63 20.40 -5.34 -9.80
C GLN A 63 21.45 -4.83 -8.82
N ASN A 64 22.48 -5.64 -8.53
CA ASN A 64 23.57 -5.30 -7.61
C ASN A 64 23.09 -4.79 -6.24
N GLY A 65 22.02 -5.39 -5.70
CA GLY A 65 21.43 -5.00 -4.41
C GLY A 65 20.57 -3.71 -4.46
N ARG A 66 20.30 -3.16 -5.65
CA ARG A 66 19.46 -1.97 -5.84
C ARG A 66 18.19 -2.30 -6.62
N ALA A 67 17.05 -1.79 -6.17
CA ALA A 67 15.84 -1.81 -6.99
C ALA A 67 16.01 -0.91 -8.22
N VAL A 68 15.76 -1.46 -9.39
CA VAL A 68 15.92 -0.77 -10.69
C VAL A 68 14.61 -0.66 -11.47
N GLY A 69 13.54 -1.29 -10.98
CA GLY A 69 12.25 -1.29 -11.66
C GLY A 69 11.28 -2.32 -11.10
N VAL A 70 10.21 -2.56 -11.84
CA VAL A 70 9.18 -3.54 -11.54
C VAL A 70 8.75 -4.29 -12.79
N LYS A 71 8.49 -5.60 -12.63
CA LYS A 71 7.79 -6.42 -13.61
C LYS A 71 6.29 -6.38 -13.31
N VAL A 72 5.48 -6.12 -14.33
CA VAL A 72 4.06 -5.82 -14.22
C VAL A 72 3.26 -6.68 -15.19
N ARG A 73 2.07 -7.13 -14.76
CA ARG A 73 1.03 -7.63 -15.66
C ARG A 73 0.03 -6.52 -15.92
N GLU A 74 -0.01 -6.05 -17.17
CA GLU A 74 -1.06 -5.16 -17.66
C GLU A 74 -2.27 -6.00 -18.04
N ILE A 75 -3.36 -5.86 -17.30
CA ILE A 75 -4.59 -6.64 -17.43
C ILE A 75 -5.52 -5.96 -18.44
N LYS A 76 -5.98 -6.71 -19.45
CA LYS A 76 -6.94 -6.29 -20.48
C LYS A 76 -8.06 -7.31 -20.58
N GLY A 77 -9.11 -7.12 -19.78
CA GLY A 77 -10.19 -8.10 -19.65
C GLY A 77 -9.67 -9.38 -18.98
N GLU A 78 -9.80 -10.52 -19.64
CA GLU A 78 -9.29 -11.81 -19.16
C GLU A 78 -7.82 -12.08 -19.54
N GLU A 79 -7.26 -11.28 -20.44
CA GLU A 79 -5.87 -11.40 -20.90
C GLU A 79 -4.93 -10.47 -20.14
N TYR A 80 -3.63 -10.79 -20.15
CA TYR A 80 -2.60 -9.90 -19.64
C TYR A 80 -1.34 -9.89 -20.51
N ILE A 81 -0.62 -8.77 -20.47
CA ILE A 81 0.69 -8.60 -21.11
C ILE A 81 1.72 -8.32 -20.01
N GLU A 82 2.87 -9.00 -20.07
CA GLU A 82 3.99 -8.69 -19.19
C GLU A 82 4.79 -7.50 -19.70
N LYS A 83 5.08 -6.55 -18.81
CA LYS A 83 5.89 -5.36 -19.07
C LYS A 83 6.87 -5.12 -17.93
N GLU A 84 7.95 -4.42 -18.25
CA GLU A 84 8.91 -3.94 -17.25
C GLU A 84 8.94 -2.42 -17.26
N TYR A 85 8.98 -1.84 -16.07
CA TYR A 85 9.10 -0.39 -15.86
C TYR A 85 10.36 -0.13 -15.04
N PHE A 86 11.31 0.60 -15.61
CA PHE A 86 12.56 0.96 -14.93
C PHE A 86 12.44 2.32 -14.24
N ALA A 87 13.04 2.44 -13.07
CA ALA A 87 13.04 3.66 -12.28
C ALA A 87 14.28 3.76 -11.39
N ASP A 88 14.70 5.00 -11.10
CA ASP A 88 15.79 5.25 -10.16
C ASP A 88 15.40 4.93 -8.72
N ALA A 89 14.11 5.00 -8.39
CA ALA A 89 13.58 4.64 -7.08
C ALA A 89 12.27 3.88 -7.23
N VAL A 90 12.07 2.87 -6.38
CA VAL A 90 10.83 2.11 -6.27
C VAL A 90 10.28 2.30 -4.85
N VAL A 91 9.07 2.85 -4.74
CA VAL A 91 8.37 3.02 -3.47
C VAL A 91 7.20 2.04 -3.42
N SER A 92 7.24 1.07 -2.50
CA SER A 92 6.17 0.09 -2.36
C SER A 92 5.13 0.55 -1.35
N ASN A 93 3.88 0.71 -1.81
CA ASN A 93 2.70 0.89 -0.97
C ASN A 93 1.82 -0.38 -0.92
N ALA A 94 2.34 -1.54 -1.34
CA ALA A 94 1.60 -2.82 -1.32
C ALA A 94 1.49 -3.44 0.09
N GLY A 95 2.06 -2.80 1.11
CA GLY A 95 2.21 -3.34 2.45
C GLY A 95 3.48 -4.20 2.61
N ALA A 96 4.03 -4.20 3.82
CA ALA A 96 5.29 -4.89 4.12
C ALA A 96 5.23 -6.40 3.82
N TYR A 97 4.13 -7.07 4.21
CA TYR A 97 3.97 -8.50 3.95
C TYR A 97 4.11 -8.84 2.47
N LEU A 98 3.30 -8.23 1.60
CA LEU A 98 3.36 -8.51 0.15
C LEU A 98 4.71 -8.12 -0.44
N THR A 99 5.26 -6.97 -0.03
CA THR A 99 6.56 -6.49 -0.54
C THR A 99 7.68 -7.47 -0.26
N TYR A 100 7.81 -7.91 1.00
CA TYR A 100 8.95 -8.71 1.44
C TYR A 100 8.77 -10.22 1.28
N THR A 101 7.54 -10.72 1.08
CA THR A 101 7.29 -12.16 0.91
C THR A 101 6.96 -12.56 -0.52
N ARG A 102 6.37 -11.66 -1.32
CA ARG A 102 5.91 -11.97 -2.70
C ARG A 102 6.60 -11.15 -3.79
N LEU A 103 6.74 -9.83 -3.60
CA LEU A 103 7.21 -8.94 -4.68
C LEU A 103 8.73 -8.89 -4.80
N LEU A 104 9.47 -9.01 -3.69
CA LEU A 104 10.92 -9.17 -3.78
C LEU A 104 11.29 -10.60 -4.15
N PRO A 105 12.36 -10.80 -4.96
CA PRO A 105 12.86 -12.13 -5.28
C PRO A 105 13.03 -12.99 -4.01
N ALA A 106 12.63 -14.25 -4.08
CA ALA A 106 12.57 -15.12 -2.90
C ALA A 106 13.96 -15.38 -2.28
N ASP A 107 14.98 -15.38 -3.12
CA ASP A 107 16.40 -15.55 -2.77
C ASP A 107 17.08 -14.24 -2.34
N TYR A 108 16.39 -13.09 -2.42
CA TYR A 108 16.94 -11.82 -1.99
C TYR A 108 17.19 -11.83 -0.47
N PRO A 109 18.44 -11.59 -0.01
CA PRO A 109 18.82 -11.75 1.38
C PRO A 109 18.18 -10.66 2.25
N LEU A 110 17.21 -11.07 3.07
CA LEU A 110 16.52 -10.21 4.04
C LEU A 110 16.61 -10.84 5.43
N SER A 111 17.23 -10.13 6.37
CA SER A 111 17.40 -10.61 7.75
C SER A 111 16.09 -10.78 8.52
N PHE A 112 15.02 -10.11 8.08
CA PHE A 112 13.73 -10.04 8.76
C PHE A 112 12.58 -10.68 7.99
N ARG A 113 12.83 -11.41 6.88
CA ARG A 113 11.75 -12.00 6.06
C ARG A 113 10.84 -12.89 6.90
N ARG A 114 11.42 -13.74 7.74
CA ARG A 114 10.69 -14.63 8.65
C ARG A 114 9.86 -13.87 9.70
N GLU A 115 10.35 -12.74 10.18
CA GLU A 115 9.60 -11.90 11.14
C GLU A 115 8.34 -11.34 10.48
N VAL A 116 8.44 -10.88 9.23
CA VAL A 116 7.30 -10.39 8.45
C VAL A 116 6.31 -11.52 8.15
N GLU A 117 6.79 -12.73 7.82
CA GLU A 117 5.94 -13.89 7.53
C GLU A 117 5.16 -14.38 8.76
N THR A 118 5.78 -14.29 9.94
CA THR A 118 5.20 -14.77 11.21
C THR A 118 4.44 -13.69 11.98
N TYR A 119 4.40 -12.47 11.45
CA TYR A 119 3.68 -11.37 12.07
C TYR A 119 2.18 -11.67 12.13
N THR A 120 1.57 -11.45 13.30
CA THR A 120 0.14 -11.68 13.50
C THR A 120 -0.67 -10.60 12.76
N PRO A 121 -1.52 -10.96 11.78
CA PRO A 121 -2.34 -9.97 11.08
C PRO A 121 -3.24 -9.20 12.06
N GLY A 122 -3.46 -7.92 11.78
CA GLY A 122 -4.38 -7.08 12.55
C GLY A 122 -5.85 -7.52 12.38
N VAL A 123 -6.74 -6.86 13.11
CA VAL A 123 -8.19 -7.10 12.97
C VAL A 123 -8.68 -6.74 11.57
N SER A 124 -9.67 -7.48 11.08
CA SER A 124 -10.39 -7.18 9.85
C SER A 124 -11.80 -6.67 10.15
N THR A 125 -12.49 -6.12 9.16
CA THR A 125 -13.87 -5.61 9.27
C THR A 125 -14.74 -6.22 8.19
N VAL A 126 -15.96 -6.62 8.55
CA VAL A 126 -17.02 -6.97 7.59
C VAL A 126 -17.99 -5.80 7.54
N THR A 127 -18.18 -5.22 6.35
CA THR A 127 -19.11 -4.11 6.13
C THR A 127 -20.15 -4.54 5.10
N ALA A 128 -21.43 -4.39 5.44
CA ALA A 128 -22.53 -4.61 4.51
C ALA A 128 -23.08 -3.26 4.04
N TYR A 129 -23.20 -3.10 2.73
CA TYR A 129 -23.90 -1.98 2.11
C TYR A 129 -25.27 -2.48 1.68
N LEU A 130 -26.34 -1.89 2.26
CA LEU A 130 -27.73 -2.27 2.04
C LEU A 130 -28.45 -1.25 1.15
#